data_AF-A0A3E5A7K4-F1
#
_entry.id   AF-A0A3E5A7K4-F1
#
_cell.length_a   1.000
_cell.length_b   1.000
_cell.length_c   1.000
_cell.angle_alpha   90.00
_cell.angle_beta   90.00
_cell.angle_gamma   90.00
#
_symmetry.space_group_name_H-M   'P 1'
#
loop_
_entity.id
_entity.type
_entity.pdbx_description
1 polymer ?
#
loop_
_entity_poly.entity_id
_entity_poly.type
_entity_poly.pdbx_seq_one_letter_code
_entity_poly.pdbx_strand_id
1 'polypeptide(L)'
;MLENKWDNIAPEVPQDFHNKFEETLRQIEQADTVDKKYKRKRISGRLLIVAAVICTGMGVTVAAKEFFKWNDHLLKRLEPSEKQQETMQESTYIQNIDQSVTQNGVTVTLIDSVQDQGFLYAFFEVKTDDNISMTDNTSFEEMTHFKIDGKEVYADDDNRFGSLSTGVSQDNLLNYEQDSAHSKYFTAGISYDSDYDLSNKTVEITLKNLTEEGDYDKTVITDGTWDFKWTLGAVKPPTTLEVNRKCDFGGYEITVKKMEVTPLLWSLYLDYDEAMKVYEDEKNKFEYAGTDYGMDLYDRTNIDQVRYKDGTVLTLDLTMGGIAGGGEKQDKENGVLIIRNSFPQLVDVDNLQAVHFGNIDQWLEVRE
;
A
#
# COMPACT_ATOMS: atom_id res chain seq x y z
N MET A 1 -31.89 15.90 -20.66
CA MET A 1 -31.05 17.02 -21.13
C MET A 1 -31.12 17.04 -22.65
N LEU A 2 -31.86 17.99 -23.22
CA LEU A 2 -32.11 18.03 -24.68
C LEU A 2 -30.92 18.70 -25.40
N GLU A 3 -30.45 18.03 -26.46
CA GLU A 3 -29.61 18.53 -27.59
C GLU A 3 -28.07 18.47 -27.53
N ASN A 4 -27.45 17.72 -26.62
CA ASN A 4 -26.01 17.41 -26.80
C ASN A 4 -25.87 16.18 -27.72
N LYS A 5 -25.21 16.36 -28.88
CA LYS A 5 -24.84 15.26 -29.78
C LYS A 5 -23.54 14.63 -29.28
N TRP A 6 -23.59 13.39 -28.79
CA TRP A 6 -22.43 12.71 -28.19
C TRP A 6 -21.70 11.79 -29.18
N ASP A 7 -22.26 11.64 -30.38
CA ASP A 7 -21.76 10.85 -31.51
C ASP A 7 -20.29 11.05 -31.91
N ASN A 8 -19.61 12.10 -31.43
CA ASN A 8 -18.22 12.42 -31.77
C ASN A 8 -17.44 13.09 -30.62
N ILE A 9 -17.82 12.84 -29.35
CA ILE A 9 -17.14 13.51 -28.23
C ILE A 9 -15.66 13.11 -28.08
N ALA A 10 -15.29 11.95 -28.61
CA ALA A 10 -13.95 11.39 -28.59
C ALA A 10 -13.70 10.67 -29.93
N PRO A 11 -13.32 11.39 -31.00
CA PRO A 11 -13.22 10.83 -32.35
C PRO A 11 -12.14 9.74 -32.51
N GLU A 12 -11.30 9.54 -31.48
CA GLU A 12 -10.24 8.53 -31.45
C GLU A 12 -10.75 7.14 -31.04
N VAL A 13 -11.98 7.03 -30.53
CA VAL A 13 -12.58 5.74 -30.16
C VAL A 13 -13.59 5.26 -31.23
N PRO A 14 -13.80 3.94 -31.38
CA PRO A 14 -14.71 3.41 -32.40
C PRO A 14 -16.16 3.89 -32.24
N GLN A 15 -16.89 4.05 -33.35
CA GLN A 15 -18.30 4.52 -33.32
C GLN A 15 -19.22 3.65 -32.44
N ASP A 16 -18.92 2.36 -32.30
CA ASP A 16 -19.68 1.43 -31.45
C ASP A 16 -19.64 1.85 -29.97
N PHE A 17 -18.56 2.50 -29.52
CA PHE A 17 -18.46 3.09 -28.19
C PHE A 17 -19.46 4.24 -28.01
N HIS A 18 -19.51 5.18 -28.96
CA HIS A 18 -20.44 6.31 -28.92
C HIS A 18 -21.90 5.84 -28.87
N ASN A 19 -22.23 4.83 -29.68
CA ASN A 19 -23.58 4.25 -29.71
C ASN A 19 -23.96 3.61 -28.37
N LYS A 20 -23.07 2.82 -27.76
CA LYS A 20 -23.31 2.18 -26.45
C LYS A 20 -23.36 3.19 -25.30
N PHE A 21 -22.53 4.23 -25.35
CA PHE A 21 -22.53 5.30 -24.38
C PHE A 21 -23.86 6.07 -24.40
N GLU A 22 -24.35 6.45 -25.58
CA GLU A 22 -25.66 7.10 -25.73
C GLU A 22 -26.82 6.18 -25.30
N GLU A 23 -26.76 4.89 -25.62
CA GLU A 23 -27.78 3.93 -25.19
C GLU A 23 -27.83 3.82 -23.66
N THR A 24 -26.67 3.77 -23.00
CA THR A 24 -26.56 3.72 -21.54
C THR A 24 -27.13 4.98 -20.88
N LEU A 25 -26.78 6.16 -21.40
CA LEU A 25 -27.36 7.44 -20.94
C LEU A 25 -28.88 7.45 -21.08
N ARG A 26 -29.41 6.91 -22.18
CA ARG A 26 -30.86 6.82 -22.40
C ARG A 26 -31.54 5.87 -21.42
N GLN A 27 -30.90 4.74 -21.09
CA GLN A 27 -31.42 3.80 -20.08
C GLN A 27 -31.43 4.42 -18.68
N ILE A 28 -30.39 5.18 -18.31
CA ILE A 28 -30.33 5.91 -17.04
C ILE A 28 -31.43 6.99 -16.96
N GLU A 29 -31.60 7.81 -18.00
CA GLU A 29 -32.70 8.80 -18.02
C GLU A 29 -34.08 8.13 -17.93
N GLN A 30 -34.26 6.95 -18.54
CA GLN A 30 -35.51 6.20 -18.45
C GLN A 30 -35.73 5.62 -17.03
N ALA A 31 -34.69 5.07 -16.39
CA ALA A 31 -34.76 4.58 -15.01
C ALA A 31 -35.14 5.70 -14.03
N ASP A 32 -34.56 6.89 -14.20
CA ASP A 32 -34.85 8.09 -13.39
C ASP A 32 -36.27 8.64 -13.59
N THR A 33 -36.93 8.30 -14.69
CA THR A 33 -38.34 8.66 -14.92
C THR A 33 -39.33 7.71 -14.25
N VAL A 34 -38.95 6.44 -14.03
CA VAL A 34 -39.81 5.42 -13.42
C VAL A 34 -39.92 5.61 -11.90
N ASP A 35 -38.86 6.07 -11.23
CA ASP A 35 -38.82 6.27 -9.77
C ASP A 35 -39.50 7.56 -9.25
N LYS A 36 -40.02 8.41 -10.15
CA LYS A 36 -40.71 9.67 -9.77
C LYS A 36 -42.09 9.48 -9.12
N LYS A 37 -42.55 8.25 -8.87
CA LYS A 37 -43.86 7.98 -8.23
C LYS A 37 -43.84 7.85 -6.70
N TYR A 38 -42.68 7.83 -6.03
CA TYR A 38 -42.63 7.83 -4.56
C TYR A 38 -41.82 9.00 -3.97
N LYS A 39 -42.54 9.84 -3.24
CA LYS A 39 -42.17 10.96 -2.35
C LYS A 39 -40.72 11.49 -2.40
N ARG A 40 -40.59 12.73 -2.89
CA ARG A 40 -39.46 13.67 -2.70
C ARG A 40 -38.98 13.72 -1.24
N LYS A 41 -37.84 13.10 -0.95
CA LYS A 41 -36.87 13.63 0.03
C LYS A 41 -35.73 14.28 -0.75
N ARG A 42 -35.30 15.43 -0.25
CA ARG A 42 -34.36 16.36 -0.90
C ARG A 42 -32.96 15.74 -0.88
N ILE A 43 -32.62 14.97 -1.92
CA ILE A 43 -31.25 14.51 -2.15
C ILE A 43 -30.46 15.73 -2.64
N SER A 44 -29.58 16.24 -1.79
CA SER A 44 -28.65 17.32 -2.13
C SER A 44 -27.62 16.81 -3.12
N GLY A 45 -27.77 17.15 -4.40
CA GLY A 45 -26.70 17.41 -5.39
C GLY A 45 -25.53 16.41 -5.54
N ARG A 46 -25.63 15.20 -5.00
CA ARG A 46 -24.62 14.13 -5.10
C ARG A 46 -25.28 12.94 -5.79
N LEU A 47 -25.28 12.91 -7.11
CA LEU A 47 -25.47 11.67 -7.86
C LEU A 47 -25.09 11.87 -9.32
N LEU A 48 -24.29 10.92 -9.79
CA LEU A 48 -24.02 10.51 -11.18
C LEU A 48 -22.91 11.25 -11.93
N ILE A 49 -21.66 10.80 -11.69
CA ILE A 49 -20.72 10.59 -12.79
C ILE A 49 -20.02 9.23 -12.57
N VAL A 50 -20.70 8.14 -12.91
CA VAL A 50 -20.04 6.86 -13.19
C VAL A 50 -20.11 6.69 -14.70
N ALA A 51 -19.07 7.14 -15.40
CA ALA A 51 -18.87 6.79 -16.80
C ALA A 51 -18.01 5.53 -16.82
N ALA A 52 -18.66 4.37 -16.73
CA ALA A 52 -18.01 3.09 -16.97
C ALA A 52 -17.62 2.97 -18.45
N VAL A 53 -16.34 3.15 -18.78
CA VAL A 53 -15.83 2.82 -20.12
C VAL A 53 -15.72 1.29 -20.20
N ILE A 54 -16.73 0.65 -20.79
CA ILE A 54 -16.65 -0.77 -21.15
C ILE A 54 -15.68 -0.89 -22.33
N CYS A 55 -14.42 -1.22 -22.07
CA CYS A 55 -13.51 -1.67 -23.12
C CYS A 55 -13.99 -3.04 -23.61
N THR A 56 -14.73 -3.04 -24.73
CA THR A 56 -15.25 -4.26 -25.35
C THR A 56 -14.10 -5.20 -25.70
N GLY A 57 -13.91 -6.23 -24.86
CA GLY A 57 -12.90 -7.28 -25.00
C GLY A 57 -12.43 -7.87 -23.67
N MET A 58 -12.37 -7.09 -22.58
CA MET A 58 -11.76 -7.52 -21.30
C MET A 58 -12.54 -7.15 -20.03
N GLY A 59 -13.74 -6.56 -20.11
CA GLY A 59 -14.58 -6.34 -18.93
C GLY A 59 -14.05 -5.33 -17.90
N VAL A 60 -13.00 -4.55 -18.22
CA VAL A 60 -12.46 -3.51 -17.34
C VAL A 60 -13.40 -2.30 -17.35
N THR A 61 -13.91 -1.93 -16.18
CA THR A 61 -14.63 -0.66 -15.98
C THR A 61 -13.67 0.37 -15.36
N VAL A 62 -13.37 1.45 -16.08
CA VAL A 62 -12.56 2.56 -15.55
C VAL A 62 -13.52 3.64 -15.03
N ALA A 63 -13.54 3.88 -13.72
CA ALA A 63 -14.27 5.00 -13.13
C ALA A 63 -13.56 6.33 -13.44
N ALA A 64 -14.32 7.38 -13.70
CA ALA A 64 -13.79 8.74 -13.81
C ALA A 64 -13.26 9.17 -12.44
N LYS A 65 -12.08 9.81 -12.39
CA LYS A 65 -11.39 10.25 -11.16
C LYS A 65 -12.33 11.06 -10.26
N GLU A 66 -12.97 10.40 -9.30
CA GLU A 66 -13.69 11.08 -8.22
C GLU A 66 -12.66 11.76 -7.30
N PHE A 67 -13.08 12.79 -6.57
CA PHE A 67 -12.27 13.41 -5.54
C PHE A 67 -11.81 12.35 -4.53
N PHE A 68 -10.58 12.48 -4.01
CA PHE A 68 -10.03 11.53 -3.07
C PHE A 68 -11.00 11.29 -1.90
N LYS A 69 -11.25 10.02 -1.57
CA LYS A 69 -12.03 9.58 -0.43
C LYS A 69 -11.21 8.59 0.35
N TRP A 70 -11.14 8.82 1.65
CA TRP A 70 -10.57 7.85 2.56
C TRP A 70 -11.43 6.59 2.57
N ASN A 71 -10.80 5.44 2.34
CA ASN A 71 -11.39 4.14 2.62
C ASN A 71 -11.32 3.87 4.13
N ASP A 72 -12.40 3.32 4.71
CA ASP A 72 -12.50 2.96 6.13
C ASP A 72 -11.35 2.05 6.59
N HIS A 73 -10.85 1.16 5.71
CA HIS A 73 -9.69 0.32 5.97
C HIS A 73 -8.43 1.15 6.21
N LEU A 74 -8.10 2.07 5.29
CA LEU A 74 -6.92 2.93 5.44
C LEU A 74 -7.05 3.90 6.62
N LEU A 75 -8.26 4.35 6.95
CA LEU A 75 -8.51 5.16 8.15
C LEU A 75 -8.18 4.39 9.43
N LYS A 76 -8.61 3.12 9.53
CA LYS A 76 -8.30 2.26 10.68
C LYS A 76 -6.82 1.91 10.75
N ARG A 77 -6.21 1.60 9.60
CA ARG A 77 -4.79 1.21 9.54
C ARG A 77 -3.87 2.37 9.90
N LEU A 78 -4.08 3.53 9.30
CA LEU A 78 -3.15 4.65 9.42
C LEU A 78 -3.49 5.62 10.55
N GLU A 79 -4.71 5.54 11.08
CA GLU A 79 -5.30 6.45 12.07
C GLU A 79 -4.97 7.94 11.85
N PRO A 80 -5.20 8.49 10.63
CA PRO A 80 -4.82 9.87 10.34
C PRO A 80 -5.71 10.88 11.09
N SER A 81 -5.07 11.90 11.68
CA SER A 81 -5.77 13.10 12.12
C SER A 81 -6.46 13.83 10.95
N GLU A 82 -7.47 14.66 11.23
CA GLU A 82 -8.17 15.44 10.18
C GLU A 82 -7.19 16.23 9.29
N LYS A 83 -6.16 16.84 9.88
CA LYS A 83 -5.12 17.57 9.16
C LYS A 83 -4.28 16.65 8.26
N GLN A 84 -3.92 15.46 8.75
CA GLN A 84 -3.21 14.47 7.92
C GLN A 84 -4.11 13.98 6.79
N GLN A 85 -5.41 13.81 7.03
CA GLN A 85 -6.36 13.43 5.97
C GLN A 85 -6.41 14.45 4.84
N GLU A 86 -6.48 15.75 5.16
CA GLU A 86 -6.43 16.83 4.18
C GLU A 86 -5.09 16.87 3.44
N THR A 87 -3.98 16.76 4.18
CA THR A 87 -2.63 16.82 3.59
C THR A 87 -2.36 15.63 2.67
N MET A 88 -2.86 14.45 3.03
CA MET A 88 -2.72 13.22 2.23
C MET A 88 -3.59 13.26 0.97
N GLN A 89 -4.78 13.86 1.02
CA GLN A 89 -5.63 14.11 -0.15
C GLN A 89 -4.92 14.96 -1.21
N GLU A 90 -4.12 15.92 -0.77
CA GLU A 90 -3.30 16.76 -1.64
C GLU A 90 -1.96 16.11 -2.03
N SER A 91 -1.66 14.95 -1.44
CA SER A 91 -0.45 14.20 -1.70
C SER A 91 -0.63 13.14 -2.78
N THR A 92 0.48 12.52 -3.13
CA THR A 92 0.59 11.40 -4.07
C THR A 92 0.90 10.09 -3.36
N TYR A 93 0.94 10.08 -2.02
CA TYR A 93 1.21 8.88 -1.22
C TYR A 93 0.09 7.86 -1.36
N ILE A 94 -1.17 8.31 -1.44
CA ILE A 94 -2.35 7.45 -1.56
C ILE A 94 -3.15 7.91 -2.77
N GLN A 95 -3.57 6.97 -3.60
CA GLN A 95 -4.40 7.22 -4.78
C GLN A 95 -5.60 6.29 -4.78
N ASN A 96 -6.81 6.85 -4.85
CA ASN A 96 -7.99 6.05 -5.18
C ASN A 96 -7.93 5.70 -6.68
N ILE A 97 -8.06 4.42 -6.98
CA ILE A 97 -7.98 3.86 -8.32
C ILE A 97 -9.37 3.46 -8.82
N ASP A 98 -10.17 2.82 -7.96
CA ASP A 98 -11.55 2.35 -8.24
C ASP A 98 -11.68 1.61 -9.58
N GLN A 99 -10.72 0.74 -9.90
CA GLN A 99 -10.77 -0.12 -11.07
C GLN A 99 -11.34 -1.48 -10.68
N SER A 100 -12.41 -1.92 -11.36
CA SER A 100 -13.03 -3.23 -11.12
C SER A 100 -12.95 -4.11 -12.36
N VAL A 101 -12.66 -5.38 -12.13
CA VAL A 101 -12.69 -6.45 -13.13
C VAL A 101 -13.53 -7.59 -12.59
N THR A 102 -14.55 -8.01 -13.34
CA THR A 102 -15.42 -9.12 -12.99
C THR A 102 -15.24 -10.28 -13.97
N GLN A 103 -14.95 -11.46 -13.44
CA GLN A 103 -14.84 -12.69 -14.22
C GLN A 103 -15.32 -13.88 -13.40
N ASN A 104 -16.08 -14.78 -14.03
CA ASN A 104 -16.51 -16.05 -13.45
C ASN A 104 -17.15 -15.95 -12.05
N GLY A 105 -17.97 -14.91 -11.82
CA GLY A 105 -18.66 -14.69 -10.53
C GLY A 105 -17.77 -14.10 -9.43
N VAL A 106 -16.58 -13.62 -9.77
CA VAL A 106 -15.68 -12.91 -8.87
C VAL A 106 -15.39 -11.52 -9.43
N THR A 107 -15.66 -10.50 -8.61
CA THR A 107 -15.33 -9.10 -8.88
C THR A 107 -14.15 -8.70 -8.01
N VAL A 108 -13.04 -8.34 -8.63
CA VAL A 108 -11.87 -7.78 -7.94
C VAL A 108 -11.81 -6.29 -8.23
N THR A 109 -11.75 -5.49 -7.19
CA THR A 109 -11.69 -4.03 -7.26
C THR A 109 -10.40 -3.54 -6.63
N LEU A 110 -9.52 -2.93 -7.42
CA LEU A 110 -8.39 -2.15 -6.91
C LEU A 110 -8.93 -0.81 -6.41
N ILE A 111 -8.99 -0.68 -5.09
CA ILE A 111 -9.54 0.50 -4.42
C ILE A 111 -8.46 1.57 -4.33
N ASP A 112 -7.35 1.23 -3.67
CA ASP A 112 -6.30 2.19 -3.30
C ASP A 112 -4.92 1.70 -3.71
N SER A 113 -4.06 2.65 -4.07
CA SER A 113 -2.62 2.47 -4.22
C SER A 113 -1.91 3.38 -3.24
N VAL A 114 -1.10 2.81 -2.35
CA VAL A 114 -0.22 3.50 -1.42
C VAL A 114 1.22 3.34 -1.88
N GLN A 115 1.95 4.44 -2.04
CA GLN A 115 3.33 4.46 -2.50
C GLN A 115 4.18 5.32 -1.58
N ASP A 116 5.44 4.92 -1.40
CA ASP A 116 6.48 5.77 -0.84
C ASP A 116 7.85 5.34 -1.40
N GLN A 117 8.92 6.02 -1.01
CA GLN A 117 10.27 5.56 -1.29
C GLN A 117 10.51 4.19 -0.66
N GLY A 118 10.73 3.18 -1.50
CA GLY A 118 11.06 1.82 -1.05
C GLY A 118 9.87 0.88 -0.92
N PHE A 119 8.63 1.32 -1.17
CA PHE A 119 7.50 0.40 -1.28
C PHE A 119 6.34 0.89 -2.15
N LEU A 120 5.57 -0.06 -2.63
CA LEU A 120 4.26 0.13 -3.24
C LEU A 120 3.31 -0.92 -2.66
N TYR A 121 2.10 -0.51 -2.33
CA TYR A 121 1.06 -1.33 -1.73
C TYR A 121 -0.26 -1.02 -2.44
N ALA A 122 -0.93 -2.06 -2.95
CA ALA A 122 -2.19 -2.00 -3.67
C ALA A 122 -3.25 -2.76 -2.87
N PHE A 123 -4.38 -2.10 -2.63
CA PHE A 123 -5.47 -2.60 -1.79
C PHE A 123 -6.67 -2.98 -2.63
N PHE A 124 -7.11 -4.23 -2.48
CA PHE A 124 -8.18 -4.82 -3.26
C PHE A 124 -9.36 -5.22 -2.39
N GLU A 125 -10.57 -5.00 -2.89
CA GLU A 125 -11.78 -5.67 -2.42
C GLU A 125 -12.18 -6.75 -3.43
N VAL A 126 -12.37 -7.96 -2.93
CA VAL A 126 -12.84 -9.10 -3.71
C VAL A 126 -14.25 -9.43 -3.26
N LYS A 127 -15.19 -9.42 -4.21
CA LYS A 127 -16.59 -9.82 -4.02
C LYS A 127 -16.91 -11.02 -4.89
N THR A 128 -17.73 -11.92 -4.38
CA THR A 128 -18.11 -13.14 -5.09
C THR A 128 -19.62 -13.30 -5.18
N ASP A 129 -20.07 -14.05 -6.18
CA ASP A 129 -21.45 -14.50 -6.27
C ASP A 129 -21.79 -15.46 -5.11
N ASP A 130 -23.08 -15.58 -4.78
CA ASP A 130 -23.58 -16.37 -3.64
C ASP A 130 -23.15 -17.86 -3.66
N ASN A 131 -22.77 -18.39 -4.82
CA ASN A 131 -22.31 -19.78 -5.00
C ASN A 131 -20.80 -19.97 -4.78
N ILE A 132 -20.03 -18.91 -4.64
CA ILE A 132 -18.59 -18.92 -4.38
C ILE A 132 -18.37 -18.32 -3.00
N SER A 133 -17.97 -19.13 -2.03
CA SER A 133 -17.63 -18.67 -0.68
C SER A 133 -16.13 -18.60 -0.50
N MET A 134 -15.68 -17.58 0.23
CA MET A 134 -14.31 -17.38 0.65
C MET A 134 -14.18 -17.61 2.16
N THR A 135 -13.03 -18.13 2.57
CA THR A 135 -12.64 -18.32 3.97
C THR A 135 -11.37 -17.53 4.27
N ASP A 136 -10.85 -17.61 5.50
CA ASP A 136 -9.61 -16.92 5.89
C ASP A 136 -8.34 -17.55 5.29
N ASN A 137 -8.50 -18.70 4.62
CA ASN A 137 -7.43 -19.35 3.87
C ASN A 137 -7.54 -19.05 2.36
N THR A 138 -8.48 -18.19 1.97
CA THR A 138 -8.66 -17.85 0.56
C THR A 138 -7.53 -16.93 0.09
N SER A 139 -6.92 -17.27 -1.04
CA SER A 139 -5.79 -16.56 -1.62
C SER A 139 -5.89 -16.55 -3.14
N PHE A 140 -4.96 -15.87 -3.81
CA PHE A 140 -4.77 -16.05 -5.25
C PHE A 140 -3.70 -17.10 -5.50
N GLU A 141 -3.86 -17.90 -6.55
CA GLU A 141 -2.89 -18.94 -6.91
C GLU A 141 -1.50 -18.33 -7.06
N GLU A 142 -1.44 -17.24 -7.84
CA GLU A 142 -0.25 -16.44 -8.08
C GLU A 142 -0.63 -14.99 -8.42
N MET A 143 0.24 -14.06 -8.07
CA MET A 143 0.33 -12.78 -8.77
C MET A 143 1.27 -12.99 -9.97
N THR A 144 0.71 -13.43 -11.09
CA THR A 144 1.50 -13.93 -12.23
C THR A 144 2.33 -12.85 -12.89
N HIS A 145 1.89 -11.58 -12.79
CA HIS A 145 2.63 -10.43 -13.29
C HIS A 145 2.55 -9.29 -12.28
N PHE A 146 3.70 -8.74 -11.93
CA PHE A 146 3.79 -7.43 -11.28
C PHE A 146 4.86 -6.66 -12.03
N LYS A 147 4.45 -5.67 -12.84
CA LYS A 147 5.37 -4.88 -13.65
C LYS A 147 5.39 -3.43 -13.24
N ILE A 148 6.57 -2.83 -13.35
CA ILE A 148 6.79 -1.39 -13.28
C ILE A 148 7.40 -0.94 -14.60
N ASP A 149 6.74 -0.03 -15.32
CA ASP A 149 7.09 0.41 -16.68
C ASP A 149 7.34 -0.78 -17.64
N GLY A 150 6.51 -1.82 -17.54
CA GLY A 150 6.59 -3.03 -18.36
C GLY A 150 7.71 -4.00 -17.99
N LYS A 151 8.51 -3.72 -16.95
CA LYS A 151 9.53 -4.63 -16.41
C LYS A 151 8.99 -5.41 -15.23
N GLU A 152 9.18 -6.73 -15.24
CA GLU A 152 8.76 -7.58 -14.12
C GLU A 152 9.52 -7.25 -12.84
N VAL A 153 8.77 -7.18 -11.75
CA VAL A 153 9.34 -7.00 -10.42
C VAL A 153 10.02 -8.29 -9.94
N TYR A 154 9.45 -9.44 -10.32
CA TYR A 154 10.01 -10.76 -10.08
C TYR A 154 10.40 -11.41 -11.40
N ALA A 155 11.69 -11.68 -11.57
CA ALA A 155 12.22 -12.42 -12.71
C ALA A 155 13.41 -13.27 -12.25
N ASP A 156 13.57 -14.45 -12.87
CA ASP A 156 14.71 -15.34 -12.66
C ASP A 156 16.00 -14.85 -13.37
N ASP A 157 15.94 -13.69 -14.05
CA ASP A 157 17.02 -13.11 -14.84
C ASP A 157 17.39 -11.66 -14.42
N ASP A 158 18.37 -11.08 -15.10
CA ASP A 158 18.92 -9.74 -14.83
C ASP A 158 17.91 -8.59 -15.02
N ASN A 159 16.66 -8.86 -15.45
CA ASN A 159 15.61 -7.84 -15.57
C ASN A 159 14.84 -7.58 -14.25
N ARG A 160 15.19 -8.25 -13.15
CA ARG A 160 14.54 -8.07 -11.84
C ARG A 160 14.66 -6.63 -11.35
N PHE A 161 13.54 -6.08 -10.88
CA PHE A 161 13.44 -4.73 -10.28
C PHE A 161 14.17 -4.57 -8.93
N GLY A 162 14.90 -5.58 -8.44
CA GLY A 162 15.61 -5.52 -7.16
C GLY A 162 14.69 -5.50 -5.93
N SER A 163 13.46 -6.03 -6.06
CA SER A 163 12.52 -6.15 -4.94
C SER A 163 13.03 -7.12 -3.87
N LEU A 164 12.96 -6.69 -2.60
CA LEU A 164 13.22 -7.48 -1.40
C LEU A 164 12.10 -8.49 -1.13
N SER A 165 10.85 -8.03 -1.27
CA SER A 165 9.67 -8.85 -1.06
C SER A 165 8.54 -8.41 -1.99
N THR A 166 7.81 -9.38 -2.53
CA THR A 166 6.59 -9.20 -3.30
C THR A 166 5.58 -10.26 -2.88
N GLY A 167 4.31 -9.91 -2.85
CA GLY A 167 3.28 -10.89 -2.51
C GLY A 167 1.89 -10.33 -2.71
N VAL A 168 0.93 -11.25 -2.78
CA VAL A 168 -0.48 -10.98 -2.58
C VAL A 168 -0.95 -11.85 -1.42
N SER A 169 -1.69 -11.27 -0.49
CA SER A 169 -2.25 -11.99 0.65
C SER A 169 -3.58 -11.39 1.03
N GLN A 170 -4.45 -12.23 1.61
CA GLN A 170 -5.62 -11.71 2.29
C GLN A 170 -5.17 -10.76 3.39
N ASP A 171 -5.83 -9.61 3.47
CA ASP A 171 -5.49 -8.59 4.44
C ASP A 171 -6.02 -8.99 5.82
N ASN A 172 -5.22 -9.69 6.60
CA ASN A 172 -5.62 -10.13 7.95
C ASN A 172 -5.50 -9.01 9.00
N LEU A 173 -5.17 -7.77 8.61
CA LEU A 173 -5.00 -6.65 9.55
C LEU A 173 -6.31 -6.26 10.24
N LEU A 174 -7.45 -6.56 9.62
CA LEU A 174 -8.78 -6.35 10.19
C LEU A 174 -9.53 -7.67 10.36
N ASN A 175 -8.91 -8.67 11.00
CA ASN A 175 -9.51 -9.98 11.29
C ASN A 175 -10.94 -9.93 11.87
N TYR A 176 -11.34 -8.81 12.48
CA TYR A 176 -12.67 -8.63 13.07
C TYR A 176 -13.77 -8.15 12.10
N GLU A 177 -13.46 -7.92 10.82
CA GLU A 177 -14.43 -7.40 9.82
C GLU A 177 -14.52 -8.19 8.50
N GLN A 178 -13.82 -9.32 8.39
CA GLN A 178 -13.86 -10.20 7.21
C GLN A 178 -14.73 -11.45 7.38
N ASP A 179 -15.74 -11.38 8.25
CA ASP A 179 -16.71 -12.46 8.48
C ASP A 179 -17.61 -12.74 7.26
N SER A 180 -17.53 -11.91 6.22
CA SER A 180 -18.27 -12.14 4.99
C SER A 180 -17.64 -13.25 4.17
N ALA A 181 -18.43 -14.29 3.90
CA ALA A 181 -18.08 -15.34 2.95
C ALA A 181 -18.00 -14.83 1.49
N HIS A 182 -18.45 -13.61 1.20
CA HIS A 182 -18.58 -13.08 -0.18
C HIS A 182 -17.93 -11.71 -0.38
N SER A 183 -17.20 -11.20 0.63
CA SER A 183 -16.49 -9.93 0.54
C SER A 183 -15.26 -9.96 1.43
N LYS A 184 -14.08 -9.97 0.83
CA LYS A 184 -12.80 -9.99 1.54
C LYS A 184 -11.83 -8.98 0.94
N TYR A 185 -10.83 -8.60 1.71
CA TYR A 185 -9.83 -7.62 1.31
C TYR A 185 -8.47 -8.29 1.13
N PHE A 186 -7.73 -7.82 0.14
CA PHE A 186 -6.43 -8.36 -0.23
C PHE A 186 -5.44 -7.23 -0.45
N THR A 187 -4.18 -7.52 -0.19
CA THR A 187 -3.07 -6.59 -0.42
C THR A 187 -2.11 -7.21 -1.39
N ALA A 188 -1.68 -6.46 -2.40
CA ALA A 188 -0.51 -6.80 -3.18
C ALA A 188 0.54 -5.70 -3.02
N GLY A 189 1.80 -6.04 -2.82
CA GLY A 189 2.81 -5.02 -2.60
C GLY A 189 4.21 -5.47 -2.92
N ILE A 190 5.09 -4.48 -3.08
CA ILE A 190 6.53 -4.66 -3.24
C ILE A 190 7.27 -3.78 -2.24
N SER A 191 8.42 -4.27 -1.80
CA SER A 191 9.40 -3.50 -1.03
C SER A 191 10.76 -3.63 -1.70
N TYR A 192 11.58 -2.57 -1.66
CA TYR A 192 12.87 -2.55 -2.33
C TYR A 192 13.85 -1.56 -1.65
N ASP A 193 15.14 -1.84 -1.79
CA ASP A 193 16.23 -1.12 -1.11
C ASP A 193 17.18 -0.37 -2.08
N SER A 194 16.64 -0.08 -3.27
CA SER A 194 17.32 0.71 -4.28
C SER A 194 16.83 2.15 -4.27
N ASP A 195 17.60 3.04 -4.88
CA ASP A 195 17.20 4.45 -5.11
C ASP A 195 16.22 4.56 -6.29
N TYR A 196 15.46 3.50 -6.55
CA TYR A 196 14.51 3.47 -7.65
C TYR A 196 13.34 4.41 -7.39
N ASP A 197 13.14 5.33 -8.32
CA ASP A 197 12.06 6.30 -8.28
C ASP A 197 10.78 5.75 -8.91
N LEU A 198 9.77 5.51 -8.07
CA LEU A 198 8.43 5.09 -8.49
C LEU A 198 7.60 6.24 -9.08
N SER A 199 8.12 7.47 -9.11
CA SER A 199 7.39 8.64 -9.60
C SER A 199 6.89 8.46 -11.03
N ASN A 200 5.58 8.62 -11.22
CA ASN A 200 4.93 8.59 -12.54
C ASN A 200 5.11 7.27 -13.30
N LYS A 201 5.47 6.20 -12.59
CA LYS A 201 5.64 4.87 -13.18
C LYS A 201 4.31 4.20 -13.43
N THR A 202 4.24 3.40 -14.47
CA THR A 202 3.07 2.58 -14.77
C THR A 202 3.19 1.25 -14.06
N VAL A 203 2.19 0.89 -13.27
CA VAL A 203 2.09 -0.39 -12.60
C VAL A 203 1.11 -1.28 -13.35
N GLU A 204 1.46 -2.55 -13.50
CA GLU A 204 0.57 -3.58 -14.01
C GLU A 204 0.59 -4.77 -13.05
N ILE A 205 -0.59 -5.17 -12.55
CA ILE A 205 -0.76 -6.35 -11.70
C ILE A 205 -1.75 -7.30 -12.37
N THR A 206 -1.37 -8.58 -12.46
CA THR A 206 -2.26 -9.66 -12.88
C THR A 206 -2.44 -10.62 -11.71
N LEU A 207 -3.68 -10.76 -11.25
CA LEU A 207 -4.07 -11.78 -10.28
C LEU A 207 -4.68 -12.96 -11.02
N LYS A 208 -4.30 -14.18 -10.65
CA LYS A 208 -4.77 -15.40 -11.30
C LYS A 208 -5.37 -16.35 -10.30
N ASN A 209 -6.54 -16.88 -10.65
CA ASN A 209 -7.32 -17.91 -9.96
C ASN A 209 -7.56 -17.62 -8.46
N LEU A 210 -8.83 -17.64 -8.05
CA LEU A 210 -9.15 -17.63 -6.62
C LEU A 210 -8.95 -19.05 -6.08
N THR A 211 -8.24 -19.17 -4.97
CA THR A 211 -7.81 -20.45 -4.39
C THR A 211 -8.14 -20.55 -2.91
N GLU A 212 -8.26 -21.77 -2.42
CA GLU A 212 -8.27 -22.11 -1.00
C GLU A 212 -6.92 -22.74 -0.64
N GLU A 213 -6.25 -22.18 0.35
CA GLU A 213 -5.02 -22.76 0.90
C GLU A 213 -5.37 -23.87 1.90
N GLY A 214 -4.92 -25.08 1.60
CA GLY A 214 -4.89 -26.22 2.53
C GLY A 214 -3.52 -26.36 3.19
N ASP A 215 -3.41 -27.30 4.12
CA ASP A 215 -2.16 -27.55 4.86
C ASP A 215 -0.96 -27.90 3.94
N TYR A 216 -1.22 -28.49 2.77
CA TYR A 216 -0.19 -28.96 1.84
C TYR A 216 -0.51 -28.74 0.35
N ASP A 217 -1.70 -28.27 0.02
CA ASP A 217 -2.18 -28.10 -1.35
C ASP A 217 -3.00 -26.81 -1.52
N LYS A 218 -2.98 -26.25 -2.74
CA LYS A 218 -3.84 -25.14 -3.13
C LYS A 218 -4.92 -25.67 -4.06
N THR A 219 -6.18 -25.39 -3.73
CA THR A 219 -7.32 -25.77 -4.58
C THR A 219 -7.90 -24.55 -5.26
N VAL A 220 -8.06 -24.57 -6.58
CA VAL A 220 -8.74 -23.50 -7.31
C VAL A 220 -10.24 -23.55 -7.01
N ILE A 221 -10.75 -22.50 -6.37
CA ILE A 221 -12.18 -22.28 -6.12
C ILE A 221 -12.84 -21.75 -7.40
N THR A 222 -12.18 -20.83 -8.08
CA THR A 222 -12.68 -20.20 -9.31
C THR A 222 -11.53 -19.80 -10.21
N ASP A 223 -11.57 -20.25 -11.47
CA ASP A 223 -10.60 -19.83 -12.47
C ASP A 223 -10.85 -18.39 -12.92
N GLY A 224 -9.78 -17.66 -13.21
CA GLY A 224 -9.91 -16.28 -13.68
C GLY A 224 -8.58 -15.54 -13.78
N THR A 225 -8.61 -14.40 -14.43
CA THR A 225 -7.48 -13.50 -14.59
C THR A 225 -7.96 -12.06 -14.47
N TRP A 226 -7.49 -11.36 -13.46
CA TRP A 226 -7.87 -9.98 -13.17
C TRP A 226 -6.66 -9.07 -13.36
N ASP A 227 -6.69 -8.27 -14.44
CA ASP A 227 -5.62 -7.38 -14.84
C ASP A 227 -5.91 -5.93 -14.42
N PHE A 228 -4.94 -5.31 -13.76
CA PHE A 228 -5.01 -3.93 -13.31
C PHE A 228 -3.84 -3.13 -13.88
N LYS A 229 -4.12 -1.87 -14.25
CA LYS A 229 -3.11 -0.96 -14.78
C LYS A 229 -3.37 0.46 -14.33
N TRP A 230 -2.40 1.06 -13.67
CA TRP A 230 -2.49 2.46 -13.24
C TRP A 230 -1.13 3.15 -13.28
N THR A 231 -1.14 4.47 -13.15
CA THR A 231 0.07 5.29 -13.11
C THR A 231 0.22 5.88 -11.72
N LEU A 232 1.42 5.77 -11.16
CA LEU A 232 1.78 6.30 -9.85
C LEU A 232 1.88 7.82 -9.87
N GLY A 233 1.69 8.44 -8.70
CA GLY A 233 1.98 9.85 -8.51
C GLY A 233 3.49 10.08 -8.37
N ALA A 234 3.90 11.35 -8.28
CA ALA A 234 5.28 11.68 -7.96
C ALA A 234 5.59 11.27 -6.50
N VAL A 235 6.66 10.52 -6.26
CA VAL A 235 7.13 10.22 -4.89
C VAL A 235 7.73 11.50 -4.30
N LYS A 236 7.32 11.84 -3.08
CA LYS A 236 7.92 12.97 -2.36
C LYS A 236 9.23 12.51 -1.73
N PRO A 237 10.32 13.30 -1.84
CA PRO A 237 11.55 12.97 -1.16
C PRO A 237 11.36 13.00 0.36
N PRO A 238 12.09 12.18 1.12
CA PRO A 238 12.02 12.18 2.57
C PRO A 238 12.59 13.47 3.15
N THR A 239 12.14 13.81 4.35
CA THR A 239 12.80 14.85 5.15
C THR A 239 14.08 14.27 5.74
N THR A 240 15.22 14.89 5.45
CA THR A 240 16.49 14.55 6.09
C THR A 240 16.64 15.28 7.40
N LEU A 241 16.90 14.54 8.47
CA LEU A 241 17.18 15.02 9.81
C LEU A 241 18.63 14.70 10.15
N GLU A 242 19.46 15.73 10.31
CA GLU A 242 20.85 15.59 10.76
C GLU A 242 20.88 15.33 12.26
N VAL A 243 21.28 14.11 12.64
CA VAL A 243 21.22 13.65 14.03
C VAL A 243 22.58 13.79 14.70
N ASN A 244 23.60 13.15 14.12
CA ASN A 244 25.01 13.15 14.55
C ASN A 244 25.18 12.94 16.07
N ARG A 245 24.51 11.93 16.61
CA ARG A 245 24.52 11.59 18.06
C ARG A 245 24.80 10.11 18.27
N LYS A 246 25.48 9.79 19.37
CA LYS A 246 25.59 8.41 19.86
C LYS A 246 24.31 8.02 20.58
N CYS A 247 23.82 6.82 20.28
CA CYS A 247 22.73 6.16 20.97
C CYS A 247 23.20 4.79 21.43
N ASP A 248 22.75 4.36 22.60
CA ASP A 248 22.98 3.00 23.08
C ASP A 248 21.96 2.08 22.40
N PHE A 249 22.39 1.11 21.60
CA PHE A 249 21.52 0.08 21.01
C PHE A 249 21.58 -1.22 21.82
N GLY A 250 21.31 -1.13 23.13
CA GLY A 250 21.30 -2.28 24.03
C GLY A 250 22.70 -2.84 24.30
N GLY A 251 23.61 -1.99 24.77
CA GLY A 251 25.01 -2.28 25.07
C GLY A 251 26.00 -1.85 23.99
N TYR A 252 25.52 -1.31 22.86
CA TYR A 252 26.34 -0.93 21.71
C TYR A 252 26.15 0.57 21.43
N GLU A 253 27.14 1.38 21.81
CA GLU A 253 27.13 2.81 21.45
C GLU A 253 27.41 2.99 19.96
N ILE A 254 26.38 3.39 19.21
CA ILE A 254 26.46 3.59 17.76
C ILE A 254 26.05 5.03 17.44
N THR A 255 26.83 5.65 16.57
CA THR A 255 26.55 6.98 16.05
C THR A 255 25.45 6.90 15.00
N VAL A 256 24.31 7.54 15.28
CA VAL A 256 23.27 7.83 14.31
C VAL A 256 23.65 9.12 13.60
N LYS A 257 24.04 9.03 12.33
CA LYS A 257 24.48 10.18 11.52
C LYS A 257 23.29 11.03 11.10
N LYS A 258 22.28 10.40 10.49
CA LYS A 258 21.05 11.05 10.07
C LYS A 258 19.86 10.09 10.12
N MET A 259 18.67 10.66 10.06
CA MET A 259 17.42 9.96 9.81
C MET A 259 16.75 10.56 8.58
N GLU A 260 16.28 9.71 7.67
CA GLU A 260 15.38 10.12 6.60
C GLU A 260 13.97 9.64 6.94
N VAL A 261 12.98 10.53 6.81
CA VAL A 261 11.63 10.24 7.27
C VAL A 261 10.56 10.84 6.36
N THR A 262 9.55 10.03 6.10
CA THR A 262 8.26 10.41 5.50
C THR A 262 7.15 10.09 6.52
N PRO A 263 5.90 10.47 6.26
CA PRO A 263 4.81 10.08 7.15
C PRO A 263 4.60 8.56 7.27
N LEU A 264 5.07 7.77 6.30
CA LEU A 264 4.86 6.31 6.23
C LEU A 264 6.14 5.50 6.47
N LEU A 265 7.32 6.09 6.32
CA LEU A 265 8.59 5.37 6.31
C LEU A 265 9.70 6.14 7.01
N TRP A 266 10.64 5.41 7.58
CA TRP A 266 11.86 5.96 8.17
C TRP A 266 13.08 5.15 7.75
N SER A 267 14.24 5.80 7.75
CA SER A 267 15.54 5.19 7.54
C SER A 267 16.58 5.80 8.47
N LEU A 268 17.32 4.97 9.20
CA LEU A 268 18.44 5.37 10.05
C LEU A 268 19.76 5.09 9.35
N TYR A 269 20.64 6.09 9.37
CA TYR A 269 22.00 5.97 8.84
C TYR A 269 22.96 5.86 10.01
N LEU A 270 23.37 4.63 10.31
CA LEU A 270 24.24 4.28 11.42
C LEU A 270 25.70 4.25 10.95
N ASP A 271 26.62 4.61 11.83
CA ASP A 271 28.04 4.39 11.55
C ASP A 271 28.35 2.91 11.36
N TYR A 272 28.96 2.57 10.23
CA TYR A 272 29.16 1.17 9.83
C TYR A 272 30.07 0.41 10.79
N ASP A 273 31.24 0.95 11.13
CA ASP A 273 32.21 0.24 11.98
C ASP A 273 31.68 0.05 13.40
N GLU A 274 30.90 1.00 13.91
CA GLU A 274 30.22 0.86 15.21
C GLU A 274 29.07 -0.14 15.16
N ALA A 275 28.25 -0.12 14.09
CA ALA A 275 27.14 -1.04 13.90
C ALA A 275 27.59 -2.50 13.69
N MET A 276 28.69 -2.72 12.97
CA MET A 276 29.20 -4.07 12.69
C MET A 276 29.59 -4.85 13.96
N LYS A 277 29.91 -4.16 15.06
CA LYS A 277 30.18 -4.78 16.36
C LYS A 277 29.01 -5.62 16.88
N VAL A 278 27.78 -5.26 16.51
CA VAL A 278 26.59 -6.05 16.88
C VAL A 278 26.64 -7.41 16.20
N TYR A 279 26.91 -7.46 14.89
CA TYR A 279 26.94 -8.73 14.14
C TYR A 279 28.21 -9.56 14.40
N GLU A 280 29.29 -8.94 14.83
CA GLU A 280 30.53 -9.63 15.20
C GLU A 280 30.42 -10.37 16.54
N ASP A 281 29.56 -9.88 17.44
CA ASP A 281 29.33 -10.47 18.76
C ASP A 281 28.69 -11.87 18.64
N GLU A 282 29.33 -12.87 19.24
CA GLU A 282 28.87 -14.25 19.21
C GLU A 282 27.49 -14.44 19.84
N LYS A 283 27.07 -13.57 20.76
CA LYS A 283 25.73 -13.63 21.37
C LYS A 283 24.59 -13.37 20.39
N ASN A 284 24.85 -12.57 19.35
CA ASN A 284 23.86 -12.23 18.32
C ASN A 284 23.91 -13.23 17.15
N LYS A 285 24.68 -14.33 17.23
CA LYS A 285 24.73 -15.37 16.20
C LYS A 285 23.70 -16.45 16.47
N PHE A 286 23.09 -16.97 15.40
CA PHE A 286 22.08 -18.04 15.46
C PHE A 286 22.57 -19.31 16.18
N GLU A 287 23.87 -19.59 16.12
CA GLU A 287 24.49 -20.77 16.75
C GLU A 287 24.80 -20.58 18.25
N TYR A 288 24.45 -19.43 18.84
CA TYR A 288 24.69 -19.15 20.25
C TYR A 288 23.84 -20.05 21.15
N ALA A 289 24.51 -20.85 21.99
CA ALA A 289 23.88 -21.81 22.91
C ALA A 289 23.69 -21.26 24.34
N GLY A 290 23.90 -19.95 24.55
CA GLY A 290 23.61 -19.31 25.84
C GLY A 290 22.13 -18.97 26.00
N THR A 291 21.73 -18.59 27.20
CA THR A 291 20.31 -18.30 27.53
C THR A 291 19.89 -16.85 27.24
N ASP A 292 20.84 -15.99 26.90
CA ASP A 292 20.66 -14.57 26.57
C ASP A 292 20.86 -14.42 25.06
N TYR A 293 19.82 -14.69 24.28
CA TYR A 293 19.89 -14.54 22.83
C TYR A 293 20.05 -13.06 22.51
N GLY A 294 21.11 -12.76 21.77
CA GLY A 294 21.32 -11.44 21.22
C GLY A 294 20.25 -11.06 20.20
N MET A 295 20.04 -9.75 20.04
CA MET A 295 19.14 -9.14 19.07
C MET A 295 19.98 -8.47 17.97
N ASP A 296 19.57 -8.57 16.70
CA ASP A 296 20.24 -7.82 15.63
C ASP A 296 19.86 -6.32 15.66
N LEU A 297 20.45 -5.50 14.80
CA LEU A 297 20.10 -4.07 14.79
C LEU A 297 18.73 -3.79 14.19
N TYR A 298 18.22 -4.63 13.29
CA TYR A 298 16.90 -4.44 12.71
C TYR A 298 15.82 -4.49 13.80
N ASP A 299 15.91 -5.48 14.70
CA ASP A 299 15.01 -5.59 15.84
C ASP A 299 15.27 -4.52 16.91
N ARG A 300 16.54 -4.15 17.18
CA ARG A 300 16.87 -3.11 18.17
C ARG A 300 16.38 -1.72 17.76
N THR A 301 16.24 -1.46 16.46
CA THR A 301 15.78 -0.18 15.91
C THR A 301 14.27 -0.10 15.73
N ASN A 302 13.51 -1.08 16.26
CA ASN A 302 12.05 -1.05 16.18
C ASN A 302 11.48 0.18 16.90
N ILE A 303 10.88 1.09 16.12
CA ILE A 303 10.26 2.31 16.64
C ILE A 303 8.82 1.99 17.06
N ASP A 304 8.53 2.15 18.35
CA ASP A 304 7.21 1.92 18.95
C ASP A 304 6.54 3.21 19.43
N GLN A 305 7.29 4.32 19.54
CA GLN A 305 6.75 5.63 19.88
C GLN A 305 7.47 6.76 19.14
N VAL A 306 6.73 7.85 18.92
CA VAL A 306 7.28 9.11 18.45
C VAL A 306 6.86 10.25 19.37
N ARG A 307 7.74 11.22 19.56
CA ARG A 307 7.45 12.43 20.34
C ARG A 307 7.52 13.66 19.45
N TYR A 308 6.53 14.52 19.60
CA TYR A 308 6.41 15.77 18.86
C TYR A 308 6.99 16.96 19.64
N LYS A 309 7.23 18.07 18.93
CA LYS A 309 7.78 19.34 19.46
C LYS A 309 6.97 19.93 20.62
N ASP A 310 5.67 19.67 20.67
CA ASP A 310 4.78 20.13 21.74
C ASP A 310 4.83 19.24 23.00
N GLY A 311 5.62 18.15 22.96
CA GLY A 311 5.76 17.17 24.03
C GLY A 311 4.74 16.02 23.95
N THR A 312 3.81 16.03 23.01
CA THR A 312 2.87 14.93 22.78
C THR A 312 3.63 13.68 22.34
N VAL A 313 3.27 12.53 22.90
CA VAL A 313 3.82 11.22 22.52
C VAL A 313 2.73 10.42 21.85
N LEU A 314 3.00 9.93 20.64
CA LEU A 314 2.20 8.94 19.94
C LEU A 314 2.84 7.56 20.17
N THR A 315 2.10 6.66 20.80
CA THR A 315 2.44 5.23 20.88
C THR A 315 1.86 4.55 19.64
N LEU A 316 2.71 3.86 18.90
CA LEU A 316 2.37 3.19 17.65
C LEU A 316 1.73 1.82 17.95
N ASP A 317 0.62 1.51 17.30
CA ASP A 317 0.03 0.17 17.36
C ASP A 317 0.83 -0.80 16.50
N LEU A 318 1.75 -1.51 17.15
CA LEU A 318 2.59 -2.53 16.52
C LEU A 318 1.85 -3.84 16.26
N THR A 319 0.65 -4.05 16.82
CA THR A 319 -0.12 -5.28 16.58
C THR A 319 -0.53 -5.43 15.12
N MET A 320 -0.65 -4.30 14.41
CA MET A 320 -0.98 -4.23 13.00
C MET A 320 0.24 -4.34 12.07
N GLY A 321 1.47 -4.35 12.60
CA GLY A 321 2.69 -4.34 11.80
C GLY A 321 2.82 -3.14 10.84
N GLY A 322 3.99 -3.01 10.22
CA GLY A 322 4.23 -2.00 9.18
C GLY A 322 3.49 -2.30 7.86
N ILE A 323 3.44 -1.32 6.95
CA ILE A 323 2.83 -1.46 5.62
C ILE A 323 3.71 -2.28 4.68
N ALA A 324 5.01 -2.00 4.64
CA ALA A 324 6.05 -2.68 3.87
C ALA A 324 7.39 -1.93 4.07
N GLY A 325 8.40 -2.21 3.23
CA GLY A 325 9.58 -1.34 3.08
C GLY A 325 10.70 -1.60 4.09
N GLY A 326 10.60 -2.67 4.87
CA GLY A 326 11.66 -3.12 5.77
C GLY A 326 12.91 -3.57 5.03
N GLY A 327 14.08 -3.17 5.51
CA GLY A 327 15.35 -3.62 4.93
C GLY A 327 16.58 -3.13 5.69
N GLU A 328 17.70 -3.80 5.40
CA GLU A 328 19.03 -3.42 5.85
C GLU A 328 19.98 -3.37 4.65
N LYS A 329 20.73 -2.26 4.54
CA LYS A 329 21.72 -2.05 3.48
C LYS A 329 23.06 -1.62 4.05
N GLN A 330 24.11 -2.32 3.65
CA GLN A 330 25.49 -1.96 3.95
C GLN A 330 26.06 -1.08 2.82
N ASP A 331 26.24 0.21 3.08
CA ASP A 331 26.94 1.13 2.19
C ASP A 331 28.36 1.37 2.73
N LYS A 332 29.25 0.45 2.38
CA LYS A 332 30.65 0.44 2.83
C LYS A 332 31.46 1.60 2.25
N GLU A 333 31.06 2.11 1.09
CA GLU A 333 31.75 3.25 0.45
C GLU A 333 31.55 4.52 1.28
N ASN A 334 30.33 4.74 1.77
CA ASN A 334 30.01 5.88 2.62
C ASN A 334 30.16 5.58 4.13
N GLY A 335 30.58 4.37 4.50
CA GLY A 335 30.78 3.95 5.88
C GLY A 335 29.49 4.01 6.70
N VAL A 336 28.36 3.58 6.12
CA VAL A 336 27.07 3.54 6.80
C VAL A 336 26.36 2.19 6.68
N LEU A 337 25.70 1.80 7.77
CA LEU A 337 24.64 0.80 7.77
C LEU A 337 23.30 1.53 7.75
N ILE A 338 22.45 1.21 6.80
CA ILE A 338 21.12 1.81 6.66
C ILE A 338 20.11 0.77 7.12
N ILE A 339 19.26 1.15 8.08
CA ILE A 339 18.09 0.36 8.48
C ILE A 339 16.86 1.16 8.15
N ARG A 340 15.89 0.51 7.49
CA ARG A 340 14.65 1.12 7.04
C ARG A 340 13.46 0.30 7.48
N ASN A 341 12.38 0.98 7.85
CA ASN A 341 11.09 0.34 8.06
C ASN A 341 9.93 1.34 7.86
N SER A 342 8.72 0.82 7.73
CA SER A 342 7.51 1.66 7.73
C SER A 342 6.99 1.91 9.14
N PHE A 343 6.26 3.01 9.29
CA PHE A 343 5.39 3.21 10.45
C PHE A 343 4.09 2.42 10.24
N PRO A 344 3.53 1.83 11.31
CA PRO A 344 2.19 1.22 11.24
C PRO A 344 1.10 2.28 11.11
N GLN A 345 1.35 3.51 11.58
CA GLN A 345 0.43 4.64 11.58
C GLN A 345 1.11 5.89 11.02
N LEU A 346 0.33 6.88 10.59
CA LEU A 346 0.88 8.10 9.99
C LEU A 346 1.56 9.01 11.03
N VAL A 347 2.80 9.36 10.76
CA VAL A 347 3.60 10.26 11.61
C VAL A 347 3.60 11.69 11.04
N ASP A 348 3.36 12.69 11.90
CA ASP A 348 3.59 14.10 11.56
C ASP A 348 5.09 14.43 11.59
N VAL A 349 5.72 14.34 10.43
CA VAL A 349 7.15 14.59 10.24
C VAL A 349 7.54 16.04 10.54
N ASP A 350 6.67 17.01 10.26
CA ASP A 350 6.98 18.42 10.48
C ASP A 350 7.10 18.75 11.97
N ASN A 351 6.39 17.99 12.81
CA ASN A 351 6.43 18.15 14.26
C ASN A 351 7.24 17.09 14.99
N LEU A 352 7.81 16.08 14.32
CA LEU A 352 8.66 15.07 14.92
C LEU A 352 9.87 15.70 15.64
N GLN A 353 10.11 15.28 16.88
CA GLN A 353 11.24 15.70 17.74
C GLN A 353 12.15 14.52 18.11
N ALA A 354 11.55 13.38 18.48
CA ALA A 354 12.28 12.18 18.89
C ALA A 354 11.53 10.90 18.52
N VAL A 355 12.28 9.80 18.42
CA VAL A 355 11.75 8.44 18.26
C VAL A 355 12.21 7.56 19.41
N HIS A 356 11.37 6.60 19.79
CA HIS A 356 11.67 5.63 20.84
C HIS A 356 11.89 4.26 20.23
N PHE A 357 12.92 3.55 20.70
CA PHE A 357 13.21 2.18 20.32
C PHE A 357 12.73 1.23 21.41
N GLY A 358 11.56 0.59 21.20
CA GLY A 358 10.85 -0.16 22.24
C GLY A 358 11.64 -1.33 22.81
N ASN A 359 12.37 -2.06 21.96
CA ASN A 359 13.12 -3.26 22.36
C ASN A 359 14.33 -2.98 23.26
N ILE A 360 14.79 -1.73 23.30
CA ILE A 360 15.96 -1.31 24.07
C ILE A 360 15.66 -0.17 25.05
N ASP A 361 14.42 0.33 25.07
CA ASP A 361 13.95 1.44 25.92
C ASP A 361 14.84 2.69 25.79
N GLN A 362 15.09 3.13 24.55
CA GLN A 362 15.96 4.28 24.26
C GLN A 362 15.28 5.32 23.39
N TRP A 363 15.47 6.59 23.76
CA TRP A 363 15.02 7.74 22.96
C TRP A 363 16.17 8.29 22.12
N LEU A 364 15.88 8.53 20.85
CA LEU A 364 16.74 9.27 19.94
C LEU A 364 16.10 10.62 19.64
N GLU A 365 16.72 11.71 20.10
CA GLU A 365 16.40 13.06 19.63
C GLU A 365 16.87 13.21 18.18
N VAL A 366 15.93 13.49 17.27
CA VAL A 366 16.21 13.64 15.83
C VAL A 366 16.17 15.10 15.38
N ARG A 367 15.80 16.01 16.28
CA ARG A 367 15.89 17.46 16.13
C ARG A 367 16.43 18.09 17.41
N GLU A 368 16.96 19.31 17.28
CA GLU A 368 17.41 20.11 18.43
C GLU A 368 16.25 20.67 19.26
#